data_AF-A0A2R7RAJ2-F1
#
_entry.id   AF-A0A2R7RAJ2-F1
#
_cell.length_a   1.000
_cell.length_b   1.000
_cell.length_c   1.000
_cell.angle_alpha   90.00
_cell.angle_beta   90.00
_cell.angle_gamma   90.00
#
_symmetry.space_group_name_H-M   'P 1'
#
loop_
_entity.id
_entity.type
_entity.pdbx_description
1 polymer ?
#
loop_
_entity_poly.entity_id
_entity_poly.type
_entity_poly.pdbx_seq_one_letter_code
_entity_poly.pdbx_strand_id
1 'polypeptide(L)'
;VLSTLAAWEDEEFGRTRLGLDGAFGSIDRTRLNVNGSSLAAGHPFAATGGRIVASLAKMLEAKGTVDGRPARGLISICAAGGQGVVAILEAL
;
A
#
# COMPACT_ATOMS: atom_id res chain seq x y z
N VAL A 1 8.91 0.10 -5.65
CA VAL A 1 7.78 -0.85 -5.51
C VAL A 1 8.24 -2.27 -5.79
N LEU A 2 8.60 -2.64 -7.03
CA LEU A 2 9.02 -4.03 -7.34
C LEU A 2 10.26 -4.48 -6.55
N SER A 3 11.26 -3.60 -6.38
CA SER A 3 12.42 -3.89 -5.54
C SER A 3 12.05 -4.12 -4.07
N THR A 4 11.09 -3.35 -3.54
CA THR A 4 10.59 -3.52 -2.18
C THR A 4 9.88 -4.85 -2.01
N LEU A 5 9.01 -5.23 -2.95
CA LEU A 5 8.32 -6.52 -2.92
C LEU A 5 9.31 -7.68 -3.03
N ALA A 6 10.29 -7.60 -3.93
CA ALA A 6 11.34 -8.60 -4.05
C ALA A 6 12.13 -8.75 -2.74
N ALA A 7 12.49 -7.64 -2.09
CA ALA A 7 13.17 -7.68 -0.79
C ALA A 7 12.29 -8.24 0.34
N TRP A 8 10.97 -8.03 0.29
CA TRP A 8 10.04 -8.58 1.28
C TRP A 8 9.83 -10.08 1.10
N GLU A 9 9.88 -10.57 -0.13
CA GLU A 9 9.71 -11.98 -0.49
C GLU A 9 11.02 -12.79 -0.36
N ASP A 10 12.16 -12.13 -0.15
CA ASP A 10 13.48 -12.75 -0.05
C ASP A 10 13.84 -13.16 1.39
N GLU A 11 14.16 -14.44 1.59
CA GLU A 11 14.50 -14.97 2.92
C GLU A 11 15.85 -14.46 3.45
N GLU A 12 16.86 -14.35 2.60
CA GLU A 12 18.19 -13.91 3.00
C GLU A 12 18.14 -12.45 3.47
N PHE A 13 17.45 -11.60 2.72
CA PHE A 13 17.23 -10.20 3.06
C PHE A 13 16.44 -10.08 4.37
N GLY A 14 15.37 -10.86 4.53
CA GLY A 14 14.59 -10.91 5.77
C GLY A 14 15.46 -11.24 6.99
N ARG A 15 16.29 -12.29 6.90
CA ARG A 15 17.17 -12.71 8.00
C ARG A 15 18.32 -11.75 8.27
N THR A 16 19.03 -11.33 7.23
CA THR A 16 20.31 -10.61 7.37
C THR A 16 20.16 -9.09 7.43
N ARG A 17 19.10 -8.53 6.87
CA ARG A 17 18.87 -7.07 6.80
C ARG A 17 17.73 -6.61 7.69
N LEU A 18 16.69 -7.42 7.86
CA LEU A 18 15.51 -7.05 8.67
C LEU A 18 15.49 -7.72 10.05
N GLY A 19 16.35 -8.71 10.31
CA GLY A 19 16.39 -9.44 11.59
C GLY A 19 15.16 -10.31 11.83
N LEU A 20 14.51 -10.78 10.76
CA LEU A 20 13.35 -11.67 10.82
C LEU A 20 13.80 -13.14 10.73
N ASP A 21 12.91 -14.07 11.09
CA ASP A 21 13.18 -15.51 10.98
C ASP A 21 13.13 -16.05 9.54
N GLY A 22 12.78 -15.22 8.56
CA GLY A 22 12.61 -15.55 7.15
C GLY A 22 12.17 -14.34 6.33
N ALA A 23 11.56 -14.55 5.17
CA ALA A 23 10.99 -13.49 4.35
C ALA A 23 9.90 -12.71 5.12
N PHE A 24 9.76 -11.41 4.85
CA PHE A 24 8.68 -10.60 5.44
C PHE A 24 7.30 -11.04 4.94
N GLY A 25 7.22 -11.46 3.67
CA GLY A 25 6.01 -11.99 3.05
C GLY A 25 5.66 -11.30 1.74
N SER A 26 4.56 -11.73 1.14
CA SER A 26 4.07 -11.23 -0.15
C SER A 26 2.81 -10.37 0.01
N ILE A 27 2.59 -9.50 -0.97
CA ILE A 27 1.34 -8.75 -1.09
C ILE A 27 0.53 -9.35 -2.24
N ASP A 28 -0.75 -9.65 -1.99
CA ASP A 28 -1.69 -10.03 -3.03
C ASP A 28 -1.82 -8.90 -4.08
N ARG A 29 -1.25 -9.16 -5.26
CA ARG A 29 -1.16 -8.19 -6.35
C ARG A 29 -2.53 -7.84 -6.93
N THR A 30 -3.54 -8.68 -6.75
CA THR A 30 -4.92 -8.40 -7.18
C THR A 30 -5.59 -7.32 -6.31
N ARG A 31 -4.96 -6.93 -5.19
CA ARG A 31 -5.45 -5.91 -4.26
C ARG A 31 -4.56 -4.67 -4.20
N LEU A 32 -3.41 -4.68 -4.89
CA LEU A 32 -2.45 -3.57 -4.89
C LEU A 32 -2.69 -2.66 -6.10
N ASN A 33 -3.10 -1.41 -5.86
CA ASN A 33 -3.26 -0.38 -6.91
C ASN A 33 -4.12 -0.85 -8.11
N VAL A 34 -5.27 -1.47 -7.82
CA VAL A 34 -6.14 -2.13 -8.83
C VAL A 34 -6.62 -1.21 -9.96
N ASN A 35 -6.69 0.10 -9.71
CA ASN A 35 -7.07 1.12 -10.69
C ASN A 35 -5.86 1.93 -11.20
N GLY A 36 -4.66 1.36 -11.11
CA GLY A 36 -3.41 2.01 -11.51
C GLY A 36 -2.73 2.80 -10.37
N SER A 37 -1.49 3.21 -10.65
CA SER A 37 -0.60 3.88 -9.68
C SER A 37 -0.16 5.26 -10.17
N SER A 38 0.70 5.95 -9.41
CA SER A 38 1.30 7.22 -9.83
C SER A 38 2.14 7.12 -11.11
N LEU A 39 2.54 5.92 -11.55
CA LEU A 39 3.18 5.74 -12.85
C LEU A 39 2.22 6.08 -14.00
N ALA A 40 0.94 5.72 -13.87
CA ALA A 40 -0.09 6.01 -14.87
C ALA A 40 -0.76 7.38 -14.61
N ALA A 41 -1.02 7.71 -13.36
CA ALA A 41 -1.78 8.91 -12.97
C ALA A 41 -0.92 10.16 -12.73
N GLY A 42 0.40 10.04 -12.78
CA GLY A 42 1.34 11.09 -12.37
C GLY A 42 1.56 11.18 -10.86
N HIS A 43 2.63 11.88 -10.47
CA HIS A 43 3.04 12.09 -9.08
C HIS A 43 3.27 13.58 -8.75
N PRO A 44 2.22 14.42 -8.74
CA PRO A 44 2.33 15.76 -8.18
C PRO A 44 2.59 15.66 -6.67
N PHE A 45 3.76 16.13 -6.21
CA PHE A 45 4.32 15.82 -4.89
C PHE A 45 3.30 15.99 -3.75
N ALA A 46 2.77 17.21 -3.56
CA ALA A 46 1.82 17.49 -2.48
C ALA A 46 0.41 16.91 -2.73
N ALA A 47 -0.03 16.81 -3.99
CA ALA A 47 -1.40 16.39 -4.31
C ALA A 47 -1.59 14.87 -4.33
N THR A 48 -0.51 14.08 -4.36
CA THR A 48 -0.59 12.62 -4.44
C THR A 48 -1.29 12.02 -3.22
N GLY A 49 -0.99 12.50 -2.01
CA GLY A 49 -1.64 12.01 -0.79
C GLY A 49 -3.16 12.22 -0.83
N GLY A 50 -3.60 13.45 -1.12
CA GLY A 50 -5.03 13.77 -1.26
C GLY A 50 -5.73 12.95 -2.35
N ARG A 51 -5.07 12.76 -3.51
CA ARG A 51 -5.60 11.91 -4.59
C ARG A 51 -5.79 10.46 -4.13
N ILE A 52 -4.80 9.88 -3.46
CA ILE A 52 -4.85 8.47 -3.02
C ILE A 52 -5.95 8.30 -1.95
N VAL A 53 -6.02 9.19 -0.97
CA VAL A 53 -7.06 9.18 0.07
C VAL A 53 -8.45 9.22 -0.54
N ALA A 54 -8.71 10.19 -1.42
CA ALA A 54 -10.02 10.34 -2.07
C ALA A 54 -10.38 9.12 -2.94
N SER A 55 -9.40 8.59 -3.69
CA SER A 55 -9.61 7.42 -4.54
C SER A 55 -9.91 6.18 -3.72
N LEU A 56 -9.15 5.94 -2.63
CA LEU A 56 -9.36 4.80 -1.75
C LEU A 56 -10.71 4.90 -1.03
N ALA A 57 -11.05 6.06 -0.47
CA ALA A 57 -12.34 6.28 0.18
C ALA A 57 -13.51 5.91 -0.75
N LYS A 58 -13.48 6.38 -2.00
CA LYS A 58 -14.52 6.06 -2.99
C LYS A 58 -14.59 4.56 -3.33
N MET A 59 -13.44 3.87 -3.40
CA MET A 59 -13.41 2.42 -3.63
C MET A 59 -13.92 1.61 -2.43
N LEU A 60 -13.62 2.04 -1.20
CA LEU A 60 -14.08 1.38 0.01
C LEU A 60 -15.59 1.57 0.19
N GLU A 61 -16.08 2.78 0.00
CA GLU A 61 -17.52 3.08 0.01
C GLU A 61 -18.29 2.20 -0.99
N ALA A 62 -17.78 2.09 -2.23
CA ALA A 62 -18.40 1.24 -3.24
C ALA A 62 -18.33 -0.27 -2.90
N LYS A 63 -17.35 -0.70 -2.10
CA LYS A 63 -17.26 -2.08 -1.61
C LYS A 63 -18.20 -2.35 -0.41
N GLY A 64 -18.47 -1.34 0.41
CA GLY A 64 -19.29 -1.47 1.62
C GLY A 64 -18.70 -2.46 2.61
N THR A 65 -19.30 -3.65 2.75
CA THR A 65 -18.89 -4.69 3.69
C THR A 65 -18.15 -5.83 2.98
N VAL A 66 -17.05 -6.30 3.56
CA VAL A 66 -16.26 -7.47 3.10
C VAL A 66 -16.06 -8.40 4.28
N ASP A 67 -16.47 -9.67 4.14
CA ASP A 67 -16.37 -10.69 5.21
C ASP A 67 -17.05 -10.28 6.53
N GLY A 68 -18.22 -9.65 6.44
CA GLY A 68 -19.02 -9.23 7.61
C GLY A 68 -18.48 -8.01 8.37
N ARG A 69 -17.47 -7.31 7.83
CA ARG A 69 -16.92 -6.07 8.38
C ARG A 69 -16.84 -4.96 7.32
N PRO A 70 -16.81 -3.68 7.70
CA PRO A 70 -16.59 -2.61 6.74
C PRO A 70 -15.29 -2.81 5.96
N ALA A 71 -15.32 -2.50 4.67
CA ALA A 71 -14.16 -2.64 3.79
C ALA A 71 -13.02 -1.74 4.28
N ARG A 72 -11.81 -2.31 4.37
CA ARG A 72 -10.60 -1.58 4.78
C ARG A 72 -9.59 -1.50 3.65
N GLY A 73 -8.84 -0.41 3.64
CA GLY A 73 -7.71 -0.20 2.73
C GLY A 73 -6.53 0.43 3.46
N LEU A 74 -5.33 0.08 2.99
CA LEU A 74 -4.05 0.60 3.49
C LEU A 74 -3.46 1.56 2.46
N ILE A 75 -3.02 2.72 2.92
CA ILE A 75 -2.19 3.65 2.16
C ILE A 75 -0.79 3.58 2.75
N SER A 76 0.21 3.43 1.91
CA SER A 76 1.62 3.58 2.27
C SER A 76 2.33 4.38 1.19
N ILE A 77 2.98 5.47 1.58
CA ILE A 77 3.68 6.39 0.69
C ILE A 77 5.03 6.76 1.27
N CYS A 78 6.07 6.77 0.43
CA CYS A 78 7.34 7.38 0.78
C CYS A 78 7.24 8.90 0.71
N ALA A 79 8.10 9.57 1.46
CA ALA A 79 8.29 11.01 1.42
C ALA A 79 9.78 11.34 1.40
N ALA A 80 10.12 12.52 0.88
CA ALA A 80 11.49 13.01 0.85
C ALA A 80 12.10 13.05 2.27
N GLY A 81 13.42 12.89 2.36
CA GLY A 81 14.12 12.85 3.65
C GLY A 81 14.03 11.50 4.37
N GLY A 82 13.78 10.41 3.64
CA GLY A 82 13.75 9.05 4.19
C GLY A 82 12.54 8.78 5.08
N GLN A 83 11.43 9.47 4.84
CA GLN A 83 10.21 9.34 5.63
C GLN A 83 9.18 8.46 4.92
N GLY A 84 8.23 7.94 5.69
CA GLY A 84 7.07 7.20 5.18
C GLY A 84 5.83 7.56 5.97
N VAL A 85 4.69 7.62 5.29
CA VAL A 85 3.38 7.81 5.92
C VAL A 85 2.49 6.62 5.60
N VAL A 86 1.80 6.13 6.62
CA VAL A 86 0.86 5.02 6.52
C VAL A 86 -0.49 5.45 7.09
N ALA A 87 -1.58 5.08 6.42
CA ALA A 87 -2.94 5.31 6.89
C ALA A 87 -3.82 4.09 6.58
N ILE A 88 -4.77 3.80 7.47
CA ILE A 88 -5.83 2.81 7.22
C ILE A 88 -7.13 3.59 7.09
N LEU A 89 -7.88 3.33 6.03
CA LEU A 89 -9.24 3.81 5.83
C LEU A 89 -10.20 2.64 5.97
N GLU A 90 -11.39 2.93 6.49
CA GLU A 90 -12.50 2.00 6.62
C GLU A 90 -13.75 2.64 6.01
N ALA A 91 -14.56 1.85 5.32
CA ALA A 91 -15.89 2.28 4.85
C ALA A 91 -16.82 2.57 6.03
N LEU A 92 -17.80 3.45 5.83
CA LEU A 92 -18.82 3.76 6.84
C LEU A 92 -19.86 2.63 6.95
#